data_AF-A0A1R1YGW2-F1
#
_entry.id   AF-A0A1R1YGW2-F1
#
_cell.length_a   1.000
_cell.length_b   1.000
_cell.length_c   1.000
_cell.angle_alpha   90.00
_cell.angle_beta   90.00
_cell.angle_gamma   90.00
#
_symmetry.space_group_name_H-M   'P 1'
#
loop_
_entity.id
_entity.type
_entity.pdbx_description
1 polymer ?
#
loop_
_entity_poly.entity_id
_entity_poly.type
_entity_poly.pdbx_seq_one_letter_code
_entity_poly.pdbx_strand_id
1 'polypeptide(L)'
;MDNILTKCFFDNEKFNHTLTEAFEFIINSQQSRLAKLISKHLDEKLKSKHINGPDIEKSFDEVMKLFRFLDSKLSFEIYYKSDMSKRLLSSKSFSKESEMLLLMKLRTGKII
;
A
#
# COMPACT_ATOMS: atom_id res chain seq x y z
N MET A 1 -0.40 -13.47 9.30
CA MET A 1 -0.21 -14.79 8.67
C MET A 1 1.26 -15.17 8.63
N ASP A 2 2.14 -14.24 8.25
CA ASP A 2 3.60 -14.47 8.16
C ASP A 2 4.21 -15.08 9.43
N ASN A 3 3.81 -14.61 10.62
CA ASN A 3 4.26 -15.17 11.89
C ASN A 3 3.80 -16.62 12.13
N ILE A 4 2.62 -17.01 11.61
CA ILE A 4 2.12 -18.38 11.73
C ILE A 4 2.89 -19.28 10.75
N LEU A 5 3.12 -18.82 9.52
CA LEU A 5 3.95 -19.53 8.55
C LEU A 5 5.36 -19.79 9.07
N THR A 6 6.03 -18.76 9.59
CA THR A 6 7.39 -18.89 10.11
C THR A 6 7.47 -19.70 11.40
N LYS A 7 6.61 -19.44 12.39
CA LYS A 7 6.73 -20.06 13.73
C LYS A 7 6.05 -21.41 13.85
N CYS A 8 4.94 -21.63 13.14
CA CYS A 8 4.13 -22.85 13.26
C CYS A 8 4.34 -23.82 12.10
N PHE A 9 4.61 -23.30 10.90
CA PHE A 9 4.84 -24.12 9.70
C PHE A 9 6.30 -24.16 9.25
N PHE A 10 7.24 -23.62 10.05
CA PHE A 10 8.68 -23.61 9.79
C PHE A 10 9.04 -23.08 8.39
N ASP A 11 8.34 -22.04 7.95
CA ASP A 11 8.48 -21.41 6.63
C ASP A 11 8.33 -22.40 5.47
N ASN A 12 7.42 -23.36 5.62
CA ASN A 12 7.14 -24.35 4.59
C ASN A 12 6.71 -23.70 3.27
N GLU A 13 7.46 -23.95 2.20
CA GLU A 13 7.26 -23.33 0.89
C GLU A 13 5.87 -23.58 0.30
N LYS A 14 5.29 -24.77 0.50
CA LYS A 14 3.96 -25.09 -0.05
C LYS A 14 2.88 -24.22 0.61
N PHE A 15 2.93 -24.07 1.94
CA PHE A 15 2.00 -23.20 2.65
C PHE A 15 2.21 -21.73 2.28
N ASN A 16 3.46 -21.32 2.07
CA ASN A 16 3.77 -19.96 1.63
C ASN A 16 3.19 -19.68 0.24
N HIS A 17 3.37 -20.61 -0.71
CA HIS A 17 2.81 -20.51 -2.05
C HIS A 17 1.28 -20.48 -2.04
N THR A 18 0.62 -21.42 -1.37
CA THR A 18 -0.85 -21.46 -1.28
C THR A 18 -1.41 -20.20 -0.60
N LEU A 19 -0.73 -19.66 0.42
CA LEU A 19 -1.15 -18.41 1.04
C LEU A 19 -1.05 -17.24 0.05
N THR A 20 0.05 -17.17 -0.70
CA THR A 20 0.29 -16.15 -1.73
C THR A 20 -0.82 -16.18 -2.79
N GLU A 21 -1.12 -17.35 -3.33
CA GLU A 21 -2.20 -17.55 -4.32
C GLU A 21 -3.58 -17.15 -3.75
N ALA A 22 -3.86 -17.51 -2.50
CA ALA A 22 -5.11 -17.13 -1.85
C ALA A 22 -5.24 -15.61 -1.68
N PHE A 23 -4.15 -14.92 -1.33
CA PHE A 23 -4.12 -13.46 -1.22
C PHE A 23 -4.32 -12.80 -2.59
N GLU A 24 -3.63 -13.28 -3.63
CA GLU A 24 -3.82 -12.80 -5.00
C GLU A 24 -5.28 -12.99 -5.45
N PHE A 25 -5.85 -14.18 -5.24
CA PHE A 25 -7.23 -14.47 -5.59
C PHE A 25 -8.22 -13.52 -4.91
N ILE A 26 -8.10 -13.32 -3.60
CA ILE A 26 -9.00 -12.45 -2.84
C ILE A 26 -8.84 -10.98 -3.28
N ILE A 27 -7.59 -10.52 -3.43
CA ILE A 27 -7.30 -9.14 -3.79
C ILE A 27 -7.82 -8.82 -5.19
N ASN A 28 -7.56 -9.70 -6.16
CA ASN A 28 -7.97 -9.49 -7.54
C ASN A 28 -9.48 -9.68 -7.74
N SER A 29 -10.16 -10.49 -6.90
CA SER A 29 -11.63 -10.62 -6.92
C SER A 29 -12.38 -9.33 -6.58
N GLN A 30 -11.77 -8.42 -5.82
CA GLN A 30 -12.37 -7.12 -5.43
C GLN A 30 -11.44 -5.93 -5.74
N GLN A 31 -10.63 -6.07 -6.78
CA GLN A 31 -9.46 -5.24 -7.02
C GLN A 31 -9.74 -3.74 -7.02
N SER A 32 -10.79 -3.28 -7.71
CA SER A 32 -11.13 -1.85 -7.77
C SER A 32 -11.47 -1.27 -6.39
N ARG A 33 -12.25 -2.01 -5.58
CA ARG A 33 -12.60 -1.61 -4.22
C ARG A 33 -11.36 -1.58 -3.33
N LEU A 34 -10.51 -2.61 -3.42
CA LEU A 34 -9.31 -2.70 -2.58
C LEU A 34 -8.25 -1.67 -2.98
N ALA A 35 -8.04 -1.44 -4.27
CA ALA A 35 -7.18 -0.37 -4.77
C ALA A 35 -7.62 1.00 -4.24
N LYS A 36 -8.93 1.28 -4.21
CA LYS A 36 -9.49 2.49 -3.59
C LYS A 36 -9.17 2.57 -2.10
N LEU A 37 -9.35 1.48 -1.37
CA LEU A 37 -9.09 1.44 0.07
C LEU A 37 -7.60 1.64 0.39
N ILE A 38 -6.70 1.03 -0.38
CA ILE A 38 -5.24 1.24 -0.27
C ILE A 38 -4.90 2.71 -0.53
N SER A 39 -5.41 3.30 -1.61
CA SER A 39 -5.20 4.74 -1.91
C SER A 39 -5.71 5.63 -0.77
N LYS A 40 -6.92 5.37 -0.27
CA LYS A 40 -7.52 6.15 0.81
C LYS A 40 -6.73 6.04 2.11
N HIS A 41 -6.23 4.84 2.43
CA HIS A 41 -5.41 4.64 3.63
C HIS A 41 -4.11 5.45 3.57
N LEU A 42 -3.44 5.49 2.41
CA LEU A 42 -2.25 6.32 2.21
C LEU A 42 -2.56 7.82 2.34
N ASP A 43 -3.68 8.27 1.77
CA ASP A 43 -4.15 9.66 1.90
C ASP A 43 -4.41 10.04 3.37
N GLU A 44 -5.03 9.17 4.16
CA GLU A 44 -5.23 9.38 5.60
C GLU A 44 -3.91 9.46 6.37
N LYS A 45 -2.94 8.59 6.05
CA LYS A 45 -1.60 8.64 6.66
C LYS A 45 -0.87 9.95 6.36
N LEU A 46 -0.95 10.44 5.12
CA LEU A 46 -0.30 11.70 4.71
C LEU A 46 -0.98 12.96 5.28
N LYS A 47 -2.24 12.87 5.71
CA LYS A 47 -2.96 13.94 6.41
C LYS A 47 -2.74 13.92 7.92
N SER A 48 -2.27 12.81 8.48
CA SER A 48 -2.08 12.67 9.92
C SER A 48 -0.92 13.53 10.40
N LYS A 49 -1.16 14.35 11.43
CA LYS A 49 -0.17 15.25 12.03
C LYS A 49 0.64 14.62 13.17
N HIS A 50 0.29 13.41 13.59
CA HIS A 50 0.79 12.78 14.82
C HIS A 50 1.68 11.56 14.56
N ILE A 51 2.09 11.32 13.32
CA ILE A 51 2.92 10.16 12.97
C ILE A 51 4.34 10.64 12.71
N ASN A 52 5.30 10.01 13.40
CA ASN A 52 6.72 10.28 13.21
C ASN A 52 7.23 9.66 11.90
N GLY A 53 8.31 10.21 11.33
CA GLY A 53 8.88 9.76 10.06
C GLY A 53 9.13 8.25 9.96
N PRO A 54 9.77 7.58 10.94
CA PRO A 54 10.00 6.13 10.87
C PRO A 54 8.72 5.29 10.83
N ASP A 55 7.69 5.71 11.57
CA ASP A 55 6.41 5.01 11.62
C ASP A 55 5.63 5.18 10.31
N ILE A 56 5.75 6.34 9.67
CA ILE A 56 5.11 6.57 8.36
C ILE A 56 5.77 5.71 7.28
N GLU A 57 7.09 5.60 7.31
CA GLU A 57 7.85 4.79 6.36
C GLU A 57 7.48 3.30 6.48
N LYS A 58 7.45 2.79 7.71
CA LYS A 58 7.02 1.41 7.98
C LYS A 58 5.60 1.16 7.48
N SER A 59 4.69 2.11 7.71
CA SER A 59 3.31 2.01 7.21
C SER A 59 3.27 1.96 5.69
N PHE A 60 4.11 2.72 4.99
CA PHE A 60 4.18 2.66 3.53
C PHE A 60 4.71 1.31 3.05
N ASP A 61 5.71 0.73 3.71
CA ASP A 61 6.24 -0.59 3.35
C ASP A 61 5.19 -1.69 3.51
N GLU A 62 4.38 -1.65 4.57
CA GLU A 62 3.25 -2.57 4.76
C GLU A 62 2.20 -2.42 3.65
N VAL A 63 1.88 -1.19 3.25
CA VAL A 63 0.97 -0.94 2.12
C VAL A 63 1.58 -1.43 0.80
N MET A 64 2.88 -1.25 0.58
CA MET A 64 3.56 -1.73 -0.63
C MET A 64 3.54 -3.26 -0.75
N LYS A 65 3.50 -4.00 0.36
CA LYS A 65 3.32 -5.46 0.33
C LYS A 65 1.94 -5.82 -0.22
N LEU A 66 0.89 -5.17 0.24
CA LEU A 66 -0.48 -5.36 -0.28
C LEU A 66 -0.60 -4.92 -1.74
N PHE A 67 0.06 -3.82 -2.09
CA PHE A 67 0.06 -3.26 -3.43
C PHE A 67 0.61 -4.24 -4.48
N ARG A 68 1.61 -5.08 -4.11
CA ARG A 68 2.21 -6.06 -5.02
C ARG A 68 1.25 -7.14 -5.51
N PHE A 69 0.18 -7.40 -4.77
CA PHE A 69 -0.84 -8.39 -5.12
C PHE A 69 -1.93 -7.85 -6.06
N LEU A 70 -1.90 -6.56 -6.42
CA LEU A 70 -2.84 -6.00 -7.40
C LEU A 70 -2.36 -6.30 -8.83
N ASP A 71 -3.16 -7.02 -9.61
CA ASP A 71 -2.83 -7.31 -11.01
C ASP A 71 -2.79 -6.05 -11.89
N SER A 72 -3.78 -5.17 -11.71
CA SER A 72 -3.84 -3.87 -12.39
C SER A 72 -3.69 -2.71 -11.41
N LYS A 73 -2.65 -1.93 -11.68
CA LYS A 73 -2.25 -0.75 -10.90
C LYS A 73 -3.02 0.51 -11.31
N LEU A 74 -3.72 0.46 -12.45
CA LEU A 74 -4.45 1.60 -13.01
C LEU A 74 -5.55 2.11 -12.08
N SER A 75 -6.34 1.20 -11.49
CA SER A 75 -7.40 1.61 -10.55
C SER A 75 -6.81 2.34 -9.35
N PHE A 76 -5.70 1.85 -8.79
CA PHE A 76 -5.00 2.52 -7.70
C PHE A 76 -4.49 3.90 -8.13
N GLU A 77 -3.83 3.99 -9.29
CA GLU A 77 -3.26 5.22 -9.81
C GLU A 77 -4.32 6.33 -9.99
N ILE A 78 -5.50 5.97 -10.51
CA ILE A 78 -6.62 6.91 -10.68
C ILE A 78 -7.06 7.48 -9.32
N TYR A 79 -7.27 6.62 -8.32
CA TYR A 79 -7.67 7.08 -6.98
C TYR A 79 -6.57 7.90 -6.31
N TYR A 80 -5.32 7.44 -6.40
CA TYR A 80 -4.17 8.11 -5.79
C TYR A 80 -3.97 9.51 -6.37
N LYS A 81 -3.96 9.65 -7.70
CA LYS A 81 -3.83 10.96 -8.37
C LYS A 81 -4.97 11.90 -8.01
N SER A 82 -6.20 11.39 -7.91
CA SER A 82 -7.36 12.19 -7.50
C SER A 82 -7.18 12.79 -6.11
N ASP A 83 -6.78 11.97 -5.13
CA ASP A 83 -6.64 12.42 -3.74
C ASP A 83 -5.38 13.27 -3.53
N MET A 84 -4.27 12.93 -4.20
CA MET A 84 -3.06 13.76 -4.23
C MET A 84 -3.36 15.16 -4.76
N SER A 85 -4.09 15.28 -5.87
CA SER A 85 -4.48 16.58 -6.44
C SER A 85 -5.27 17.43 -5.45
N LYS A 86 -6.23 16.82 -4.73
CA LYS A 86 -7.00 17.53 -3.69
C LYS A 86 -6.12 17.98 -2.52
N ARG A 87 -5.19 17.14 -2.06
CA ARG A 87 -4.27 17.50 -0.96
C ARG A 87 -3.37 18.68 -1.34
N LEU A 88 -2.80 18.64 -2.55
CA LEU A 88 -1.94 19.70 -3.07
C LEU A 88 -2.70 21.03 -3.20
N LEU A 89 -3.90 21.02 -3.79
CA LEU A 89 -4.71 22.23 -3.96
C LEU A 89 -5.21 22.82 -2.63
N SER A 90 -5.46 21.98 -1.63
CA SER A 90 -5.96 22.42 -0.33
C SER A 90 -4.86 22.71 0.70
N SER A 91 -3.57 22.56 0.34
CA SER A 91 -2.42 22.66 1.25
C SER A 91 -2.57 21.81 2.53
N LYS A 92 -3.24 20.66 2.42
CA LYS A 92 -3.56 19.77 3.56
C LYS A 92 -2.55 18.65 3.77
N SER A 93 -1.49 18.55 2.96
CA SER A 93 -0.42 17.58 3.20
C SER A 93 0.39 17.99 4.43
N PHE A 94 0.66 17.03 5.31
CA PHE A 94 1.41 17.28 6.55
C PHE A 94 2.89 17.59 6.29
N SER A 95 3.53 16.84 5.39
CA SER A 95 4.94 16.97 5.05
C SER A 95 5.17 16.68 3.57
N LYS A 96 5.97 17.54 2.91
CA LYS A 96 6.39 17.37 1.52
C LYS A 96 7.36 16.20 1.37
N GLU A 97 8.16 15.95 2.40
CA GLU A 97 9.13 14.87 2.50
C GLU A 97 8.41 13.52 2.51
N SER A 98 7.31 13.39 3.26
CA SER A 98 6.50 12.17 3.28
C SER A 98 5.83 11.87 1.93
N GLU A 99 5.35 12.89 1.22
CA GLU A 99 4.81 12.72 -0.15
C GLU A 99 5.89 12.23 -1.11
N MET A 100 7.10 12.81 -1.04
CA MET A 100 8.23 12.40 -1.88
C MET A 100 8.68 10.97 -1.58
N LEU A 101 8.73 10.58 -0.30
CA LEU A 101 9.03 9.21 0.13
C LEU A 101 8.04 8.20 -0.45
N LEU A 102 6.74 8.50 -0.38
CA LEU A 102 5.71 7.62 -0.93
C LEU A 102 5.85 7.47 -2.45
N LEU A 103 6.05 8.58 -3.17
CA LEU A 103 6.27 8.56 -4.63
C LEU A 103 7.48 7.71 -5.01
N MET A 104 8.58 7.80 -4.25
CA MET A 104 9.75 6.95 -4.47
C MET A 104 9.40 5.47 -4.31
N LYS A 105 8.69 5.08 -3.25
CA LYS A 105 8.28 3.69 -3.03
C LYS A 105 7.31 3.18 -4.10
N LEU A 106 6.34 4.00 -4.54
CA LEU A 106 5.42 3.65 -5.63
C LEU A 106 6.15 3.47 -6.96
N ARG A 107 7.16 4.30 -7.24
CA ARG A 107 8.02 4.18 -8.42
C ARG A 107 8.84 2.89 -8.37
N THR A 108 9.48 2.58 -7.25
CA THR A 108 10.20 1.30 -7.07
C THR A 108 9.24 0.10 -7.15
N GLY A 109 7.99 0.26 -6.71
CA GLY A 109 6.91 -0.71 -6.83
C GLY A 109 6.31 -0.87 -8.23
N LYS A 110 6.85 -0.18 -9.25
CA LYS A 110 6.39 -0.13 -10.65
C LYS A 110 4.96 0.41 -10.85
N ILE A 111 4.68 1.65 -10.40
CA ILE A 111 3.48 2.42 -10.82
C ILE A 111 3.85 3.61 -11.72
N ILE A 112 5.08 4.12 -11.63
CA ILE A 112 5.55 5.34 -12.31
C ILE A 112 6.85 5.01 -13.04
#